data_AF-A0A7I7YXP7-F1
#
_entry.id   AF-A0A7I7YXP7-F1
#
_cell.length_a   1.000
_cell.length_b   1.000
_cell.length_c   1.000
_cell.angle_alpha   90.00
_cell.angle_beta   90.00
_cell.angle_gamma   90.00
#
_symmetry.space_group_name_H-M   'P 1'
#
loop_
_entity.id
_entity.type
_entity.pdbx_description
1 polymer ?
#
loop_
_entity_poly.entity_id
_entity_poly.type
_entity_poly.pdbx_seq_one_letter_code
_entity_poly.pdbx_strand_id
1 'polypeptide(L)' 'MKRSINALLAAGVLAAAGLMTTGVGTSSADTIQTENSYPTREACQDAGPGVKASTPGNWNNFWCVPDRNVAGSWRLVLSN' A
#
# COMPACT_ATOMS: atom_id res chain seq x y z
N MET A 1 -25.87 -47.40 -15.72
CA MET A 1 -24.93 -46.87 -14.71
C MET A 1 -25.15 -45.38 -14.60
N LYS A 2 -25.59 -44.89 -13.43
CA LYS A 2 -26.08 -43.52 -13.19
C LYS A 2 -24.88 -42.57 -13.04
N ARG A 3 -24.83 -41.52 -13.86
CA ARG A 3 -23.77 -40.49 -13.85
C ARG A 3 -23.85 -39.71 -12.53
N SER A 4 -22.83 -39.85 -11.68
CA SER A 4 -22.72 -39.15 -10.39
C SER A 4 -22.48 -37.66 -10.59
N ILE A 5 -23.52 -36.89 -10.29
CA ILE A 5 -23.59 -35.42 -10.28
C ILE A 5 -22.72 -34.81 -9.14
N ASN A 6 -22.10 -35.64 -8.30
CA ASN A 6 -21.38 -35.21 -7.09
C ASN A 6 -20.02 -34.56 -7.33
N ALA A 7 -19.47 -34.55 -8.55
CA ALA A 7 -18.17 -33.94 -8.82
C ALA A 7 -18.21 -32.39 -8.84
N LEU A 8 -19.39 -31.79 -8.99
CA LEU A 8 -19.52 -30.34 -9.16
C LEU A 8 -19.54 -29.55 -7.84
N LEU A 9 -19.86 -30.20 -6.71
CA LEU A 9 -20.00 -29.53 -5.42
C LEU A 9 -18.66 -29.33 -4.69
N ALA A 10 -17.68 -30.20 -4.92
CA ALA A 10 -16.37 -30.10 -4.27
C ALA A 10 -15.51 -28.95 -4.81
N ALA A 11 -15.72 -28.54 -6.07
CA ALA A 11 -14.99 -27.44 -6.69
C ALA A 11 -15.49 -26.05 -6.25
N GLY A 12 -16.75 -25.93 -5.79
CA GLY A 12 -17.34 -24.65 -5.41
C GLY A 12 -16.83 -24.11 -4.07
N VAL A 13 -16.50 -24.99 -3.12
CA VAL A 13 -16.12 -24.58 -1.75
C VAL A 13 -14.66 -24.11 -1.66
N LEU A 14 -13.76 -24.68 -2.49
CA LEU A 14 -12.36 -24.25 -2.55
C LEU A 14 -12.19 -22.85 -3.17
N ALA A 15 -13.12 -22.43 -4.02
CA ALA A 15 -13.11 -21.08 -4.61
C ALA A 15 -13.54 -19.99 -3.61
N ALA A 16 -14.30 -20.33 -2.56
CA ALA A 16 -14.71 -19.38 -1.53
C ALA A 16 -13.62 -19.12 -0.47
N ALA A 17 -12.75 -20.09 -0.21
CA ALA A 17 -11.61 -19.92 0.71
C ALA A 17 -10.44 -19.13 0.08
N GLY A 18 -10.32 -19.13 -1.25
CA GLY A 18 -9.38 -18.27 -1.98
C GLY A 18 -9.81 -16.80 -2.03
N LEU A 19 -11.07 -16.51 -1.68
CA LEU A 19 -11.59 -15.17 -1.45
C LEU A 19 -11.37 -14.72 0.01
N MET A 20 -10.28 -15.17 0.64
CA MET A 20 -9.55 -14.29 1.56
C MET A 20 -9.01 -13.17 0.68
N THR A 21 -9.92 -12.26 0.30
CA THR A 21 -9.58 -10.92 -0.14
C THR A 21 -8.50 -10.50 0.82
N THR A 22 -7.33 -10.21 0.26
CA THR A 22 -6.34 -9.41 0.92
C THR A 22 -7.10 -8.23 1.46
N GLY A 23 -7.51 -8.32 2.72
CA GLY A 23 -7.79 -7.19 3.54
C GLY A 23 -6.46 -6.48 3.57
N VAL A 24 -6.20 -5.66 2.56
CA VAL A 24 -5.69 -4.34 2.77
C VAL A 24 -6.69 -3.73 3.73
N GLY A 25 -6.54 -4.10 5.01
CA GLY A 25 -7.03 -3.32 6.11
C GLY A 25 -6.35 -2.00 5.86
N THR A 26 -7.06 -1.10 5.18
CA THR A 26 -6.80 0.31 5.30
C THR A 26 -7.18 0.59 6.75
N SER A 27 -6.31 0.20 7.67
CA SER A 27 -6.17 0.96 8.90
C SER A 27 -6.12 2.39 8.41
N SER A 28 -7.14 3.16 8.75
CA SER A 28 -7.29 4.57 8.45
C SER A 28 -6.17 5.32 9.16
N ALA A 29 -4.95 5.11 8.67
CA ALA A 29 -3.82 5.97 8.83
C ALA A 29 -3.96 6.95 7.67
N ASP A 30 -4.24 8.22 7.97
CA ASP A 30 -4.11 9.26 6.99
C ASP A 30 -2.73 9.10 6.36
N THR A 31 -2.68 8.84 5.06
CA THR A 31 -1.42 8.71 4.33
C THR A 31 -1.42 9.71 3.20
N ILE A 32 -0.53 10.70 3.30
CA ILE A 32 -0.39 11.71 2.25
C ILE A 32 0.95 11.53 1.56
N GLN A 33 0.90 11.46 0.25
CA GLN A 33 2.10 11.58 -0.57
C GLN A 33 2.35 13.06 -0.77
N THR A 34 3.47 13.54 -0.25
CA THR A 34 3.88 14.92 -0.45
C THR A 34 4.16 15.15 -1.94
N GLU A 35 3.88 16.35 -2.44
CA GLU A 35 4.08 16.69 -3.86
C GLU A 35 5.55 16.69 -4.29
N ASN A 36 6.47 16.60 -3.33
CA ASN A 36 7.90 16.69 -3.59
C ASN A 36 8.48 15.35 -4.06
N SER A 37 9.20 15.39 -5.18
CA SER A 37 9.92 14.24 -5.73
C SER A 37 11.43 14.41 -5.52
N TYR A 38 12.07 13.37 -5.01
CA TYR A 38 13.48 13.33 -4.67
C TYR A 38 14.26 12.45 -5.66
N PRO A 39 15.48 12.83 -6.07
CA PRO A 39 16.26 12.05 -7.04
C PRO A 39 16.87 10.76 -6.44
N THR A 40 17.02 10.69 -5.11
CA THR A 40 17.57 9.52 -4.42
C THR A 40 16.78 9.20 -3.16
N ARG A 41 16.90 7.96 -2.66
CA ARG A 41 16.23 7.54 -1.43
C ARG A 41 16.81 8.28 -0.23
N GLU A 42 18.11 8.49 -0.20
CA GLU A 42 18.81 9.20 0.87
C GLU A 42 18.33 10.65 0.99
N ALA A 43 18.17 11.36 -0.13
CA ALA A 43 17.64 12.72 -0.13
C ALA A 43 16.21 12.78 0.43
N CYS A 44 15.39 11.78 0.11
CA CYS A 44 14.04 11.67 0.69
C CYS A 44 14.09 11.40 2.21
N GLN A 45 15.01 10.55 2.68
CA GLN A 45 15.13 10.25 4.11
C GLN A 45 15.66 11.44 4.92
N ASP A 46 16.60 12.20 4.37
CA ASP A 46 17.14 13.42 4.99
C ASP A 46 16.08 14.53 5.06
N ALA A 47 15.32 14.73 3.99
CA ALA A 47 14.24 15.71 3.95
C ALA A 47 13.02 15.32 4.81
N GLY A 48 12.85 14.03 5.12
CA GLY A 48 11.64 13.52 5.74
C GLY A 48 11.26 14.08 7.10
N PRO A 49 12.18 14.17 8.07
CA PRO A 49 11.92 14.83 9.35
C PRO A 49 11.50 16.29 9.17
N GLY A 50 12.13 17.03 8.24
CA GLY A 50 11.82 18.43 7.96
C GLY A 50 10.45 18.61 7.30
N VAL A 51 10.12 17.75 6.33
CA VAL A 51 8.81 17.77 5.65
C VAL A 51 7.69 17.37 6.61
N LYS A 52 7.91 16.37 7.46
CA LYS A 52 6.98 15.98 8.52
C LYS A 52 6.67 17.15 9.47
N ALA A 53 7.68 17.94 9.83
CA ALA A 53 7.51 19.11 10.70
C ALA A 53 6.83 20.28 9.99
N SER A 54 7.06 20.44 8.68
CA SER A 54 6.53 21.54 7.88
C SER A 54 5.11 21.27 7.36
N THR A 55 4.71 20.01 7.27
CA THR A 55 3.40 19.61 6.72
C THR A 55 2.34 19.67 7.81
N PRO A 56 1.29 20.49 7.66
CA PRO A 56 0.21 20.57 8.65
C PRO A 56 -0.52 19.23 8.73
N GLY A 57 -0.57 18.66 9.93
CA GLY A 57 -1.17 17.37 10.22
C GLY A 57 -0.43 16.67 11.35
N ASN A 58 -1.13 15.80 12.07
CA ASN A 58 -0.46 14.94 13.04
C ASN A 58 0.12 13.77 12.26
N TRP A 59 1.39 13.81 11.88
CA TRP A 59 2.06 12.69 11.21
C TRP A 59 2.95 12.01 12.25
N ASN A 60 2.89 10.69 12.39
CA ASN A 60 3.76 9.93 13.30
C ASN A 60 4.95 9.31 12.56
N ASN A 61 4.70 8.85 11.35
CA ASN A 61 5.65 8.12 10.53
C ASN A 61 5.86 8.82 9.18
N PHE A 62 7.01 8.57 8.58
CA PHE A 62 7.29 8.94 7.20
C PHE A 62 7.99 7.78 6.50
N TRP A 63 7.80 7.66 5.19
CA TRP A 63 8.51 6.70 4.37
C TRP A 63 8.80 7.24 2.99
N CYS A 64 9.84 6.67 2.38
CA CYS A 64 10.27 6.98 1.02
C CYS A 64 9.87 5.83 0.10
N VAL A 65 9.00 6.10 -0.85
CA VAL A 65 8.55 5.13 -1.87
C VAL A 65 9.07 5.56 -3.24
N PRO A 66 9.47 4.61 -4.10
CA PRO A 66 9.82 4.93 -5.47
C PRO A 66 8.59 5.47 -6.19
N ASP A 67 8.76 6.56 -6.92
CA ASP A 67 7.68 7.13 -7.70
C ASP A 67 7.35 6.22 -8.90
N ARG A 68 6.05 5.98 -9.09
CA ARG A 68 5.53 5.10 -10.15
C ARG A 68 5.36 5.83 -11.47
N ASN A 69 5.38 7.17 -11.46
CA ASN A 69 5.17 8.00 -12.64
C ASN A 69 6.50 8.51 -13.23
N VAL A 70 7.52 8.69 -12.37
CA VAL A 70 8.84 9.20 -12.70
C VAL A 70 9.88 8.17 -12.23
N ALA A 71 10.35 7.37 -13.19
CA ALA A 71 11.36 6.34 -12.93
C ALA A 71 12.64 6.96 -12.34
N GLY A 72 13.12 6.40 -11.23
CA GLY A 72 14.31 6.88 -10.53
C GLY A 72 14.05 8.01 -9.54
N SER A 73 12.82 8.51 -9.44
CA SER A 73 12.44 9.45 -8.38
C SER A 73 11.84 8.73 -7.18
N TRP A 74 11.88 9.40 -6.03
CA TRP A 74 11.35 8.95 -4.76
C TRP A 74 10.35 9.97 -4.25
N ARG A 75 9.24 9.52 -3.68
CA ARG A 75 8.29 10.39 -3.00
C ARG A 75 8.30 10.11 -1.51
N LEU A 76 8.12 11.18 -0.77
CA LEU A 76 7.93 11.10 0.67
C LEU A 76 6.46 11.01 1.00
N VAL A 77 6.11 10.03 1.80
CA VAL A 77 4.76 9.81 2.28
C VAL A 77 4.76 9.92 3.78
N LEU A 78 3.80 10.64 4.31
CA LEU A 78 3.58 10.79 5.74
C LEU A 78 2.41 9.92 6.16
N SER A 79 2.44 9.42 7.39
CA SER A 79 1.40 8.59 7.98
C SER A 79 1.18 8.93 9.43
N ASN A 80 -0.07 8.95 9.88
CA ASN A 80 -0.41 8.95 11.31
C ASN A 80 -0.52 7.52 11.85
#